data_AF-A0AAW1RD44-F1
#
_entry.id   AF-A0AAW1RD44-F1
#
_cell.length_a   1.000
_cell.length_b   1.000
_cell.length_c   1.000
_cell.angle_alpha   90.00
_cell.angle_beta   90.00
_cell.angle_gamma   90.00
#
_symmetry.space_group_name_H-M   'P 1'
#
loop_
_entity.id
_entity.type
_entity.pdbx_description
1 polymer ?
#
loop_
_entity_poly.entity_id
_entity_poly.type
_entity_poly.pdbx_seq_one_letter_code
_entity_poly.pdbx_strand_id
1 'polypeptide(L)'
;MAIEPAAVPPPARAVKRPLSPLKVALYRMLFPVGFLMFAAGFAGLFVIQDPERTWWISQCWFGDFWRALHAFNPVCNGFFFNGGWIAMLVSATSLRDHRHSLKNGIEFMDAATLRREIAKQDAANNAAAKTGKKRR
;
A
#
# COMPACT_ATOMS: atom_id res chain seq x y z
N MET A 1 -40.60 9.02 15.88
CA MET A 1 -39.55 8.18 16.49
C MET A 1 -38.26 8.46 15.75
N ALA A 2 -37.32 9.19 16.35
CA ALA A 2 -36.00 9.40 15.78
C ALA A 2 -35.13 8.19 16.11
N ILE A 3 -34.66 7.47 15.09
CA ILE A 3 -33.71 6.39 15.23
C ILE A 3 -32.34 7.07 15.33
N GLU A 4 -31.78 7.18 16.54
CA GLU A 4 -30.39 7.60 16.69
C GLU A 4 -29.50 6.61 15.93
N PRO A 5 -28.63 7.08 15.01
CA PRO A 5 -27.69 6.20 14.35
C PRO A 5 -26.73 5.66 15.40
N ALA A 6 -26.74 4.34 15.59
CA ALA A 6 -25.83 3.63 16.46
C ALA A 6 -24.40 4.09 16.13
N ALA A 7 -23.73 4.69 17.11
CA ALA A 7 -22.34 5.12 16.99
C ALA A 7 -21.50 3.90 16.59
N VAL A 8 -21.06 3.88 15.34
CA VAL A 8 -20.14 2.87 14.83
C VAL A 8 -18.87 3.00 15.66
N PRO A 9 -18.47 2.00 16.46
CA PRO A 9 -17.23 2.09 17.21
C PRO A 9 -16.09 2.28 16.20
N PRO A 10 -15.13 3.19 16.46
CA PRO A 10 -14.05 3.45 15.54
C PRO A 10 -13.33 2.14 15.23
N PRO A 11 -12.96 1.88 13.95
CA PRO A 11 -12.31 0.64 13.58
C PRO A 11 -11.07 0.47 14.47
N ALA A 12 -11.02 -0.65 15.18
CA ALA A 12 -9.92 -1.00 16.07
C ALA A 12 -8.62 -0.75 15.31
N ARG A 13 -7.75 0.14 15.82
CA ARG A 13 -6.46 0.44 15.21
C ARG A 13 -5.74 -0.89 15.05
N ALA A 14 -5.66 -1.39 13.82
CA ALA A 14 -4.96 -2.61 13.51
C ALA A 14 -3.55 -2.50 14.09
N VAL A 15 -3.23 -3.35 15.07
CA VAL A 15 -1.92 -3.37 15.72
C VAL A 15 -0.91 -3.74 14.63
N LYS A 16 -0.26 -2.72 14.06
CA LYS A 16 0.69 -2.89 12.96
C LYS A 16 1.95 -3.55 13.51
N ARG A 17 2.03 -4.87 13.32
CA ARG A 17 3.21 -5.65 13.67
C ARG A 17 4.44 -5.08 12.92
N PRO A 18 5.60 -4.95 13.59
CA PRO A 18 6.82 -4.57 12.90
C PRO A 18 7.14 -5.61 11.80
N LEU A 19 7.50 -5.12 10.61
CA LEU A 19 7.95 -5.95 9.50
C LEU A 19 9.15 -6.81 9.89
N SER A 20 9.22 -8.04 9.36
CA SER A 20 10.41 -8.88 9.49
C SER A 20 11.60 -8.24 8.78
N PRO A 21 12.85 -8.47 9.23
CA PRO A 21 14.05 -7.87 8.63
C PRO A 21 14.15 -8.12 7.11
N LEU A 22 13.76 -9.32 6.66
CA LEU A 22 13.72 -9.68 5.24
C LEU A 22 12.73 -8.80 4.45
N LYS A 23 11.54 -8.53 5.01
CA LYS A 23 10.54 -7.65 4.37
C LYS A 23 11.02 -6.20 4.34
N VAL A 24 11.71 -5.74 5.38
CA VAL A 24 12.30 -4.39 5.40
C VAL A 24 13.35 -4.23 4.30
N ALA A 25 14.24 -5.21 4.14
CA ALA A 25 15.22 -5.21 3.04
C ALA A 25 14.52 -5.24 1.67
N LEU A 26 13.48 -6.07 1.51
CA LEU A 26 12.69 -6.12 0.29
C LEU A 26 12.05 -4.76 -0.04
N TYR A 27 11.37 -4.11 0.90
CA TYR A 27 10.74 -2.80 0.65
C TYR A 27 11.76 -1.68 0.41
N ARG A 28 12.94 -1.77 1.03
CA ARG A 28 14.04 -0.83 0.74
C ARG A 28 14.58 -0.96 -0.68
N MET A 29 14.60 -2.17 -1.24
CA MET A 29 14.97 -2.41 -2.64
C MET A 29 13.82 -2.16 -3.61
N LEU A 30 12.59 -2.47 -3.20
CA LEU A 30 11.39 -2.32 -4.03
C LEU A 30 11.08 -0.83 -4.26
N PHE A 31 11.38 0.05 -3.32
CA PHE A 31 11.17 1.48 -3.48
C PHE A 31 11.97 2.09 -4.65
N PRO A 32 13.31 1.97 -4.75
CA PRO A 32 14.06 2.50 -5.88
C PRO A 32 13.72 1.79 -7.20
N VAL A 33 13.43 0.48 -7.18
CA VAL A 33 12.96 -0.24 -8.37
C VAL A 33 11.61 0.32 -8.85
N GLY A 34 10.67 0.52 -7.93
CA GLY A 34 9.37 1.12 -8.23
C GLY A 34 9.51 2.55 -8.77
N PHE A 35 10.43 3.34 -8.22
CA PHE A 35 10.73 4.67 -8.72
C PHE A 35 11.28 4.67 -10.15
N LEU A 36 12.23 3.79 -10.47
CA LEU A 36 12.76 3.66 -11.83
C LEU A 36 11.68 3.21 -12.81
N MET A 37 10.83 2.25 -12.43
CA MET A 37 9.71 1.82 -13.25
C MET A 37 8.70 2.96 -13.48
N PHE A 38 8.37 3.71 -12.43
CA PHE A 38 7.47 4.87 -12.53
C PHE A 38 8.06 5.95 -13.43
N ALA A 39 9.34 6.29 -13.26
CA ALA A 39 10.02 7.29 -14.07
C ALA A 39 10.08 6.89 -15.55
N ALA A 40 10.37 5.61 -15.84
CA ALA A 40 10.35 5.08 -17.19
C ALA A 40 8.93 5.13 -17.80
N GLY A 41 7.90 4.73 -17.05
CA GLY A 41 6.51 4.82 -17.49
C GLY A 41 6.03 6.26 -17.71
N PHE A 42 6.49 7.20 -16.88
CA PHE A 42 6.15 8.62 -17.00
C PHE A 42 6.83 9.26 -18.21
N ALA A 43 8.13 9.01 -18.39
CA ALA A 43 8.86 9.39 -19.61
C ALA A 43 8.23 8.79 -20.87
N GLY A 44 7.84 7.51 -20.77
CA GLY A 44 7.15 6.77 -21.80
C GLY A 44 5.81 7.38 -22.22
N LEU A 45 5.04 7.90 -21.25
CA LEU A 45 3.79 8.60 -21.53
C LEU A 45 4.02 9.80 -22.44
N PHE A 46 5.05 10.60 -22.17
CA PHE A 46 5.40 11.74 -23.02
C PHE A 46 5.81 11.32 -24.44
N VAL A 47 6.58 10.23 -24.56
CA VAL A 47 6.96 9.68 -25.86
C VAL A 47 5.74 9.24 -26.68
N ILE A 48 4.73 8.65 -26.02
CA ILE A 48 3.49 8.17 -26.65
C ILE A 48 2.58 9.35 -27.04
N GLN A 49 2.52 10.39 -26.20
CA GLN A 49 1.72 11.60 -26.44
C GLN A 49 2.30 12.55 -27.49
N ASP A 50 3.55 12.36 -27.89
CA ASP A 50 4.27 13.21 -28.85
C ASP A 50 4.52 12.47 -30.18
N PRO A 51 3.49 12.13 -30.97
CA PRO A 51 3.66 11.34 -32.20
C PRO A 51 4.64 12.00 -33.18
N GLU A 52 4.65 13.34 -33.24
CA GLU A 52 5.50 14.18 -34.09
C GLU A 52 6.97 14.23 -33.65
N ARG A 53 7.33 13.61 -32.51
CA ARG A 53 8.70 13.57 -31.97
C ARG A 53 9.29 14.97 -31.74
N THR A 54 8.47 15.88 -31.24
CA THR A 54 8.91 17.25 -30.94
C THR A 54 9.80 17.31 -29.69
N TRP A 55 9.66 16.37 -28.77
CA TRP A 55 10.40 16.37 -27.51
C TRP A 55 11.69 15.58 -27.63
N TRP A 56 12.75 16.06 -26.96
CA TRP A 56 14.07 15.42 -26.97
C TRP A 56 14.03 13.94 -26.55
N ILE A 57 13.14 13.58 -25.62
CA ILE A 57 12.97 12.20 -25.13
C ILE A 57 12.32 11.26 -26.15
N SER A 58 11.53 11.81 -27.08
CA SER A 58 10.92 11.09 -28.20
C SER A 58 11.88 10.89 -29.37
N GLN A 59 12.96 11.69 -29.43
CA GLN A 59 13.95 11.66 -30.51
C GLN A 59 15.16 10.77 -30.19
N CYS A 60 15.31 10.32 -28.94
CA CYS A 60 16.43 9.48 -28.53
C CYS A 60 16.10 7.98 -28.61
N TRP A 61 17.13 7.14 -28.45
CA TRP A 61 16.99 5.68 -28.49
C TRP A 61 15.95 5.15 -27.50
N PHE A 62 15.81 5.78 -26.32
CA PHE A 62 14.75 5.43 -25.37
C PHE A 62 13.36 5.62 -25.98
N GLY A 63 13.11 6.74 -26.66
CA GLY A 63 11.82 7.03 -27.29
C GLY A 63 11.47 6.01 -28.37
N ASP A 64 12.43 5.66 -29.23
CA ASP A 64 12.25 4.62 -30.25
C ASP A 64 11.96 3.25 -29.63
N PHE A 65 12.76 2.85 -28.63
CA PHE A 65 12.55 1.62 -27.89
C PHE A 65 11.17 1.59 -27.22
N TRP A 66 10.76 2.68 -26.56
CA TRP A 66 9.50 2.74 -25.83
C TRP A 66 8.28 2.66 -26.76
N ARG A 67 8.36 3.28 -27.94
CA ARG A 67 7.31 3.14 -28.97
C ARG A 67 7.21 1.71 -29.48
N ALA A 68 8.34 1.06 -29.74
CA ALA A 68 8.36 -0.34 -30.17
C ALA A 68 7.76 -1.25 -29.08
N LEU A 69 8.14 -1.04 -27.82
CA LEU A 69 7.60 -1.77 -26.67
C LEU A 69 6.09 -1.56 -26.52
N HIS A 70 5.62 -0.32 -26.66
CA HIS A 70 4.19 0.02 -26.58
C HIS A 70 3.39 -0.52 -27.76
N ALA A 71 3.97 -0.53 -28.97
CA ALA A 71 3.34 -1.12 -30.15
C ALA A 71 3.18 -2.65 -30.00
N PHE A 72 4.16 -3.32 -29.36
CA PHE A 72 4.05 -4.74 -29.04
C PHE A 72 3.03 -5.02 -27.94
N ASN A 73 3.01 -4.20 -26.89
CA ASN A 73 2.06 -4.32 -25.79
C ASN A 73 1.64 -2.94 -25.24
N PRO A 74 0.43 -2.45 -25.57
CA PRO A 74 -0.02 -1.14 -25.12
C PRO A 74 -0.22 -1.06 -23.60
N VAL A 75 -0.35 -2.20 -22.91
CA VAL A 75 -0.51 -2.25 -21.45
C VAL A 75 0.81 -1.98 -20.73
N CYS A 76 1.97 -2.15 -21.39
CA CYS A 76 3.29 -1.96 -20.77
C CYS A 76 3.42 -0.59 -20.10
N ASN A 77 2.98 0.51 -20.73
CA ASN A 77 3.09 1.84 -20.13
C ASN A 77 2.30 1.95 -18.81
N GLY A 78 1.10 1.36 -18.79
CA GLY A 78 0.27 1.27 -17.57
C GLY A 78 0.92 0.43 -16.48
N PHE A 79 1.58 -0.68 -16.81
CA PHE A 79 2.32 -1.49 -15.85
C PHE A 79 3.51 -0.74 -15.23
N PHE A 80 4.31 -0.06 -16.05
CA PHE A 80 5.47 0.69 -15.54
C PHE A 80 5.04 1.89 -14.70
N PHE A 81 4.09 2.69 -15.19
CA PHE A 81 3.61 3.87 -14.47
C PHE A 81 2.83 3.49 -13.19
N ASN A 82 1.73 2.75 -13.31
CA ASN A 82 0.89 2.43 -12.16
C ASN A 82 1.58 1.43 -11.22
N GLY A 83 2.24 0.41 -11.78
CA GLY A 83 2.95 -0.59 -10.99
C GLY A 83 4.11 0.02 -10.20
N GLY A 84 4.90 0.90 -10.85
CA GLY A 84 5.97 1.64 -10.17
C GLY A 84 5.45 2.52 -9.05
N TRP A 85 4.39 3.29 -9.30
CA TRP A 85 3.74 4.14 -8.30
C TRP A 85 3.21 3.35 -7.09
N ILE A 86 2.48 2.25 -7.34
CA ILE A 86 1.94 1.38 -6.28
C ILE A 86 3.09 0.76 -5.47
N ALA A 87 4.13 0.26 -6.12
CA ALA A 87 5.29 -0.31 -5.44
C ALA A 87 5.98 0.71 -4.53
N MET A 88 6.09 1.97 -4.97
CA MET A 88 6.61 3.05 -4.14
C MET A 88 5.71 3.34 -2.94
N LEU A 89 4.40 3.48 -3.14
CA LEU A 89 3.45 3.75 -2.04
C LEU A 89 3.44 2.64 -1.00
N VAL A 90 3.36 1.38 -1.44
CA VAL A 90 3.38 0.21 -0.55
C VAL A 90 4.70 0.16 0.22
N SER A 91 5.83 0.39 -0.44
CA SER A 91 7.14 0.37 0.22
C SER A 91 7.29 1.51 1.23
N ALA A 92 6.90 2.74 0.86
CA ALA A 92 6.98 3.91 1.73
C ALA A 92 6.09 3.78 2.96
N THR A 93 4.84 3.36 2.78
CA THR A 93 3.89 3.14 3.89
C THR A 93 4.36 2.01 4.80
N SER A 94 4.79 0.88 4.24
CA SER A 94 5.31 -0.26 5.00
C SER A 94 6.55 0.11 5.82
N LEU A 95 7.51 0.83 5.23
CA LEU A 95 8.72 1.29 5.93
C LEU A 95 8.40 2.34 7.01
N ARG A 96 7.48 3.27 6.73
CA ARG A 96 7.01 4.27 7.71
C ARG A 96 6.33 3.59 8.89
N ASP A 97 5.45 2.63 8.63
CA ASP A 97 4.75 1.87 9.65
C ASP A 97 5.73 1.08 10.51
N HIS A 98 6.70 0.39 9.90
CA HIS A 98 7.75 -0.32 10.63
C HIS A 98 8.57 0.62 11.53
N ARG A 99 8.97 1.80 11.01
CA ARG A 99 9.70 2.80 11.80
C ARG A 99 8.86 3.34 12.97
N HIS A 100 7.55 3.52 12.76
CA HIS A 100 6.63 3.96 13.81
C HIS A 100 6.44 2.89 14.89
N SER A 101 6.31 1.61 14.52
CA SER A 101 6.25 0.50 15.47
C SER A 101 7.52 0.37 16.30
N LEU A 102 8.69 0.59 15.71
CA LEU A 102 9.98 0.61 16.43
C LEU A 102 10.07 1.79 17.42
N LYS A 103 9.65 3.00 17.02
CA LYS A 103 9.72 4.20 17.88
C LYS A 103 8.76 4.16 19.06
N ASN A 104 7.58 3.59 18.87
CA ASN A 104 6.54 3.57 19.90
C ASN A 104 6.68 2.38 20.86
N GLY A 105 7.80 1.63 20.79
CA GLY A 105 8.02 0.48 21.65
C GLY A 105 6.84 -0.50 21.60
N ILE A 106 6.20 -0.66 20.43
CA ILE A 106 5.17 -1.69 20.24
C ILE A 106 5.93 -3.01 20.25
N GLU A 107 6.23 -3.46 21.47
CA GLU A 107 6.78 -4.77 21.74
C GLU A 107 5.87 -5.78 21.07
N PHE A 108 6.52 -6.76 20.45
CA PHE A 108 5.87 -7.92 19.91
C PHE A 108 4.92 -8.51 20.96
N MET A 109 3.62 -8.27 20.82
CA MET A 109 2.68 -9.25 21.32
C MET A 109 2.92 -10.51 20.51
N ASP A 110 3.54 -11.49 21.15
CA ASP A 110 3.65 -12.84 20.62
C ASP A 110 2.30 -13.28 20.05
N ALA A 111 2.30 -14.12 19.02
CA ALA A 111 1.08 -14.59 18.37
C ALA A 111 0.11 -15.21 19.40
N ALA A 112 0.62 -15.80 20.47
CA ALA A 112 -0.16 -16.27 21.61
C ALA A 112 -0.85 -15.12 22.38
N THR A 113 -0.15 -14.02 22.64
CA THR A 113 -0.69 -12.84 23.33
C THR A 113 -1.71 -12.11 22.45
N LEU A 114 -1.44 -11.95 21.15
CA LEU A 114 -2.41 -11.33 20.24
C LEU A 114 -3.71 -12.16 20.15
N ARG A 115 -3.61 -13.49 20.11
CA ARG A 115 -4.78 -14.38 20.14
C ARG A 115 -5.57 -14.25 21.44
N ARG A 116 -4.88 -14.07 22.57
CA ARG A 116 -5.53 -13.82 23.88
C ARG A 116 -6.25 -12.48 23.91
N GLU A 117 -5.67 -11.43 23.35
CA GLU A 117 -6.31 -10.11 23.25
C GLU A 117 -7.54 -10.12 22.34
N ILE A 118 -7.44 -10.79 21.17
CA ILE A 118 -8.58 -10.96 20.25
C ILE A 118 -9.69 -11.75 20.95
N ALA A 119 -9.36 -12.86 21.63
CA ALA A 119 -10.34 -13.64 22.37
C ALA A 119 -10.98 -12.84 23.53
N LYS A 120 -10.22 -11.98 24.21
CA LYS A 120 -10.74 -11.05 25.23
C LYS A 120 -11.68 -10.01 24.63
N GLN A 121 -11.34 -9.45 23.47
CA GLN A 121 -12.20 -8.49 22.77
C GLN A 121 -13.49 -9.14 22.26
N ASP A 122 -13.41 -10.34 21.70
CA ASP A 122 -14.59 -11.10 21.27
C ASP A 122 -15.49 -11.46 22.45
N ALA A 123 -14.90 -11.82 23.59
CA ALA A 123 -15.65 -12.05 24.83
C ALA A 123 -16.33 -10.77 25.35
N ALA A 124 -15.64 -9.62 25.31
CA ALA A 124 -16.19 -8.33 25.72
C ALA A 124 -17.33 -7.87 24.78
N ASN A 125 -17.16 -8.03 23.47
CA ASN A 125 -18.18 -7.71 22.47
C ASN A 125 -19.43 -8.61 22.62
N ASN A 126 -19.22 -9.90 22.87
CA ASN A 126 -20.31 -10.84 23.14
C ASN A 126 -21.01 -10.59 24.49
N ALA A 127 -20.28 -10.14 25.51
CA ALA A 127 -20.86 -9.71 26.78
C ALA A 127 -21.71 -8.44 26.61
N ALA A 128 -21.20 -7.45 25.88
CA ALA A 128 -21.91 -6.22 25.55
C ALA A 128 -23.22 -6.50 24.77
N ALA A 129 -23.18 -7.42 23.81
CA ALA A 129 -24.35 -7.88 23.04
C ALA A 129 -25.40 -8.57 23.94
N LYS A 130 -24.98 -9.33 24.95
CA LYS A 130 -25.89 -9.97 25.93
C LYS A 130 -26.51 -8.95 26.90
N THR A 131 -25.77 -7.93 27.34
CA THR A 131 -26.32 -6.86 28.19
C THR A 131 -27.27 -5.93 27.43
N GLY A 132 -27.05 -5.70 26.13
CA GLY A 132 -28.00 -4.97 25.29
C GLY A 132 -29.33 -5.70 25.06
N LYS A 133 -29.31 -7.05 25.09
CA LYS A 133 -30.51 -7.88 24.92
C LYS A 133 -31.37 -7.99 26.19
N LYS A 134 -30.84 -7.64 27.36
CA LYS A 134 -31.53 -7.70 28.67
C LYS A 134 -32.26 -6.39 29.04
N ARG A 135 -32.18 -5.35 28.21
CA ARG A 135 -32.83 -4.04 28.38
C ARG A 135 -34.05 -3.84 27.45
N ARG A 136 -34.64 -4.92 26.94
CA ARG A 136 -35.94 -4.91 26.26
C ARG A 136 -36.93 -5.73 27.05
#